data_AF-A0A497LLS7-F1
#
_entry.id   AF-A0A497LLS7-F1
#
_cell.length_a   1.000
_cell.length_b   1.000
_cell.length_c   1.000
_cell.angle_alpha   90.00
_cell.angle_beta   90.00
_cell.angle_gamma   90.00
#
_symmetry.space_group_name_H-M   'P 1'
#
loop_
_entity.id
_entity.type
_entity.pdbx_description
1 polymer ?
#
loop_
_entity_poly.entity_id
_entity_poly.type
_entity_poly.pdbx_seq_one_letter_code
_entity_poly.pdbx_strand_id
1 'polypeptide(L)'
;MARLERIFGSRRQTKLLEFLLQNPGKVFNQAGLARFLACSPSTVARVIRPLIGEGILAYEQVSGQMKIIALNTESEKVKLLLKFYEEYRRL
;
A
#
# COMPACT_ATOMS: atom_id res chain seq x y z
N MET A 1 11.51 -17.07 -0.73
CA MET A 1 11.09 -17.05 0.69
C MET A 1 10.35 -15.76 0.99
N ALA A 2 9.26 -15.82 1.76
CA ALA A 2 8.53 -14.64 2.21
C ALA A 2 9.38 -13.81 3.17
N ARG A 3 9.36 -12.48 3.05
CA ARG A 3 10.10 -11.56 3.93
C ARG A 3 9.19 -10.43 4.39
N LEU A 4 8.93 -10.35 5.70
CA LEU A 4 8.08 -9.31 6.28
C LEU A 4 8.64 -7.90 6.04
N GLU A 5 9.96 -7.74 5.92
CA GLU A 5 10.61 -6.47 5.56
C GLU A 5 10.17 -5.92 4.19
N ARG A 6 9.66 -6.76 3.29
CA ARG A 6 9.12 -6.28 2.00
C ARG A 6 7.74 -5.64 2.16
N ILE A 7 7.10 -5.83 3.32
CA ILE A 7 5.76 -5.35 3.66
C ILE A 7 5.85 -4.24 4.73
N PHE A 8 6.72 -4.41 5.72
CA PHE A 8 6.88 -3.57 6.91
C PHE A 8 8.29 -2.93 7.02
N GLY A 9 8.98 -2.74 5.90
CA GLY A 9 10.42 -2.42 5.88
C GLY A 9 10.81 -1.02 6.36
N SER A 10 9.88 -0.05 6.39
CA SER A 10 10.15 1.26 6.98
C SER A 10 8.92 1.83 7.65
N ARG A 11 9.11 2.76 8.60
CA ARG A 11 8.00 3.46 9.27
C ARG A 11 7.00 4.06 8.27
N ARG A 12 7.48 4.62 7.14
CA ARG A 12 6.61 5.18 6.09
C ARG A 12 5.84 4.10 5.33
N GLN A 13 6.49 2.97 5.02
CA GLN A 13 5.85 1.85 4.34
C GLN A 13 4.77 1.22 5.23
N THR A 14 5.10 0.95 6.50
CA THR A 14 4.15 0.40 7.47
C THR A 14 2.96 1.34 7.68
N LYS A 15 3.21 2.65 7.84
CA LYS A 15 2.14 3.66 7.94
C LYS A 15 1.26 3.70 6.68
N LEU A 16 1.86 3.57 5.49
CA LEU A 16 1.10 3.52 4.24
C LEU A 16 0.24 2.26 4.16
N LEU A 17 0.80 1.10 4.49
CA LEU A 17 0.07 -0.16 4.47
C LEU A 17 -1.11 -0.14 5.44
N GLU A 18 -0.91 0.32 6.67
CA GLU A 18 -1.98 0.49 7.65
C GLU A 18 -3.10 1.39 7.11
N PHE A 19 -2.74 2.55 6.55
CA PHE A 19 -3.70 3.46 5.93
C PHE A 19 -4.53 2.81 4.82
N LEU A 20 -3.90 1.97 3.98
CA LEU A 20 -4.60 1.26 2.91
C LEU A 20 -5.49 0.13 3.45
N LEU A 21 -5.05 -0.59 4.49
CA LEU A 21 -5.86 -1.62 5.17
C LEU A 21 -7.08 -1.02 5.88
N GLN A 22 -7.01 0.23 6.34
CA GLN A 22 -8.17 0.97 6.87
C GLN A 22 -9.14 1.45 5.77
N ASN A 23 -8.69 1.46 4.52
CA ASN A 23 -9.45 2.00 3.39
C ASN A 23 -9.49 0.98 2.21
N PRO A 24 -9.92 -0.28 2.45
CA PRO A 24 -9.98 -1.26 1.39
C PRO A 24 -10.95 -0.79 0.30
N GLY A 25 -10.61 -1.07 -0.97
CA GLY A 25 -11.40 -0.65 -2.13
C GLY A 25 -11.27 0.83 -2.52
N LYS A 26 -10.62 1.68 -1.72
CA LYS A 26 -10.34 3.07 -2.12
C LYS A 26 -9.16 3.13 -3.07
N VAL A 27 -9.28 4.03 -4.04
CA VAL A 27 -8.27 4.33 -5.03
C VAL A 27 -7.56 5.63 -4.68
N PHE A 28 -6.24 5.63 -4.78
CA PHE A 28 -5.39 6.78 -4.49
C PHE A 28 -4.51 7.12 -5.68
N ASN A 29 -4.03 8.36 -5.72
CA ASN A 29 -2.96 8.76 -6.60
C ASN A 29 -1.68 9.10 -5.82
N GLN A 30 -0.56 9.15 -6.53
CA GLN A 30 0.75 9.37 -5.92
C GLN A 30 0.86 10.72 -5.19
N ALA A 31 0.19 11.77 -5.68
CA ALA A 31 0.17 13.08 -5.04
C ALA A 31 -0.60 13.07 -3.71
N GLY A 32 -1.72 12.36 -3.64
CA GLY A 32 -2.49 12.18 -2.41
C GLY A 32 -1.69 11.42 -1.36
N LEU A 33 -1.04 10.32 -1.74
CA LEU A 33 -0.18 9.57 -0.84
C LEU A 33 1.05 10.36 -0.39
N ALA A 34 1.61 11.20 -1.26
CA ALA A 34 2.74 12.08 -0.92
C ALA A 34 2.36 13.08 0.18
N ARG A 35 1.18 13.68 0.09
CA ARG A 35 0.62 14.56 1.14
C ARG A 35 0.40 13.79 2.44
N PHE A 36 -0.22 12.62 2.38
CA PHE A 36 -0.48 11.77 3.56
C PHE A 36 0.81 11.37 4.29
N LEU A 37 1.86 11.03 3.54
CA LEU A 37 3.14 10.60 4.09
C LEU A 37 4.10 11.77 4.39
N ALA A 38 3.71 13.01 4.11
CA ALA A 38 4.56 14.20 4.19
C ALA A 38 5.93 13.99 3.51
N CYS A 39 5.91 13.54 2.25
CA CYS A 39 7.12 13.25 1.48
C CYS A 39 6.97 13.58 0.00
N SER A 40 8.05 13.48 -0.77
CA SER A 40 8.00 13.69 -2.22
C SER A 40 7.29 12.55 -2.95
N PRO A 41 6.69 12.79 -4.13
CA PRO A 41 6.17 11.73 -4.98
C PRO A 41 7.21 10.65 -5.29
N SER A 42 8.47 11.03 -5.53
CA SER A 42 9.57 10.07 -5.76
C SER A 42 9.82 9.16 -4.54
N THR A 43 9.63 9.67 -3.32
CA THR A 43 9.68 8.87 -2.09
C THR A 43 8.52 7.88 -2.05
N VAL A 44 7.30 8.30 -2.40
CA VAL A 44 6.14 7.39 -2.51
C VAL A 44 6.42 6.26 -3.50
N ALA A 45 6.97 6.56 -4.68
CA ALA A 45 7.32 5.53 -5.68
C ALA A 45 8.29 4.48 -5.13
N ARG A 46 9.25 4.90 -4.30
CA ARG A 46 10.19 3.97 -3.63
C ARG A 46 9.49 3.13 -2.57
N VAL A 47 8.60 3.74 -1.79
CA VAL A 47 7.84 3.08 -0.71
C VAL A 47 6.86 2.02 -1.26
N ILE A 48 6.16 2.30 -2.36
CA ILE A 48 5.16 1.38 -2.92
C ILE A 48 5.78 0.24 -3.73
N ARG A 49 6.98 0.42 -4.29
CA ARG A 49 7.64 -0.57 -5.15
C ARG A 49 7.72 -1.98 -4.54
N PRO A 50 8.18 -2.18 -3.29
CA PRO A 50 8.18 -3.50 -2.68
C PRO A 50 6.77 -4.07 -2.47
N LEU A 51 5.77 -3.24 -2.17
CA LEU A 51 4.38 -3.68 -2.01
C LEU A 51 3.75 -4.12 -3.35
N ILE A 52 4.06 -3.43 -4.45
CA ILE A 52 3.69 -3.85 -5.80
C ILE A 52 4.36 -5.19 -6.13
N GLY A 53 5.66 -5.31 -5.86
CA GLY A 53 6.41 -6.55 -6.10
C GLY A 53 5.93 -7.75 -5.28
N GLU A 54 5.27 -7.51 -4.13
CA GLU A 54 4.62 -8.55 -3.34
C GLU A 54 3.17 -8.84 -3.78
N GLY A 55 2.62 -8.08 -4.73
CA GLY A 55 1.23 -8.19 -5.17
C GLY A 55 0.23 -7.65 -4.15
N ILE A 56 0.68 -6.79 -3.22
CA ILE A 56 -0.15 -6.15 -2.19
C ILE A 56 -0.88 -4.93 -2.76
N LEU A 57 -0.23 -4.20 -3.68
CA LEU A 57 -0.84 -3.05 -4.34
C LEU A 57 -1.09 -3.35 -5.81
N ALA A 58 -2.28 -2.99 -6.27
CA ALA A 58 -2.54 -2.76 -7.68
C ALA A 58 -2.00 -1.37 -8.05
N TYR A 59 -1.31 -1.31 -9.19
CA TYR A 59 -0.72 -0.08 -9.71
C TYR A 59 -0.96 -0.02 -11.21
N GLU A 60 -1.65 1.03 -11.66
CA GLU A 60 -1.94 1.26 -13.07
C GLU A 60 -1.66 2.70 -13.45
N GLN A 61 -1.11 2.89 -14.65
CA GLN A 61 -0.99 4.21 -15.25
C GLN A 61 -2.23 4.48 -16.07
N VAL A 62 -2.97 5.51 -15.69
CA VAL A 62 -4.15 5.99 -16.41
C VAL A 62 -3.77 7.25 -17.17
N SER A 63 -4.31 7.39 -18.40
CA SER A 63 -4.18 8.50 -19.35
C SER A 63 -3.18 9.61 -18.96
N GLY A 64 -2.08 9.71 -19.71
CA GLY A 64 -1.00 10.65 -19.42
C GLY A 64 -0.11 10.18 -18.26
N GLN A 65 0.09 11.03 -17.25
CA GLN A 65 1.01 10.78 -16.13
C GLN A 65 0.33 10.31 -14.83
N MET A 66 -1.00 10.17 -14.81
CA MET A 66 -1.72 9.84 -13.58
C MET A 66 -1.55 8.35 -13.24
N LYS A 67 -1.20 8.08 -11.98
CA LYS A 67 -0.98 6.72 -11.47
C LYS A 67 -1.99 6.42 -10.40
N ILE A 68 -2.75 5.35 -10.61
CA ILE A 68 -3.72 4.80 -9.67
C ILE A 68 -3.03 3.75 -8.81
N ILE A 69 -3.23 3.85 -7.51
CA ILE A 69 -2.68 2.97 -6.48
C ILE A 69 -3.83 2.52 -5.59
N ALA A 70 -4.03 1.22 -5.46
CA ALA A 70 -5.04 0.63 -4.61
C ALA A 70 -4.52 -0.65 -3.96
N LEU A 71 -5.16 -1.06 -2.85
CA LEU A 71 -4.92 -2.36 -2.25
C LEU A 71 -5.45 -3.45 -3.21
N ASN A 72 -4.66 -4.49 -3.49
CA ASN A 72 -5.07 -5.59 -4.35
C ASN A 72 -5.94 -6.59 -3.58
N THR A 73 -7.24 -6.29 -3.42
CA THR A 73 -8.16 -7.11 -2.60
C THR A 73 -8.33 -8.54 -3.08
N GLU A 74 -8.02 -8.82 -4.35
CA GLU A 74 -8.05 -10.17 -4.92
C GLU A 74 -6.85 -11.03 -4.49
N SER A 75 -5.78 -10.42 -3.96
CA SER A 75 -4.58 -11.12 -3.50
C SER A 75 -4.81 -11.85 -2.18
N GLU A 76 -4.47 -13.14 -2.14
CA GLU A 76 -4.49 -13.93 -0.90
C GLU A 76 -3.63 -13.31 0.21
N LYS A 77 -2.50 -12.67 -0.13
CA LYS A 77 -1.68 -11.95 0.85
C LYS A 77 -2.41 -10.77 1.45
N VAL A 78 -3.18 -10.04 0.64
CA VAL A 78 -3.97 -8.90 1.10
C VAL A 78 -5.13 -9.36 1.97
N LYS A 79 -5.81 -10.45 1.61
CA LYS A 79 -6.86 -11.06 2.45
C LYS A 79 -6.31 -11.46 3.82
N LEU A 80 -5.12 -12.05 3.87
CA LEU A 80 -4.42 -12.36 5.14
C LEU A 80 -4.08 -11.10 5.94
N LEU A 81 -3.57 -10.05 5.29
CA LEU A 81 -3.26 -8.78 5.96
C LEU A 81 -4.50 -8.06 6.50
N LEU A 82 -5.61 -8.10 5.75
CA LEU A 82 -6.90 -7.54 6.17
C LEU A 82 -7.42 -8.29 7.40
N LYS A 83 -7.47 -9.63 7.34
CA LYS A 83 -7.87 -10.45 8.48
C LYS A 83 -7.01 -10.18 9.72
N PHE A 84 -5.69 -10.19 9.56
CA PHE A 84 -4.75 -9.87 10.63
C PHE A 84 -5.02 -8.49 11.24
N TYR A 85 -5.19 -7.46 10.40
CA TYR A 85 -5.40 -6.10 10.87
C TYR A 85 -6.75 -5.91 11.57
N GLU A 86 -7.80 -6.54 11.05
CA GLU A 86 -9.13 -6.53 11.66
C GLU A 86 -9.15 -7.22 13.02
N GLU A 87 -8.51 -8.38 13.15
CA GLU A 87 -8.41 -9.10 14.42
C GLU A 87 -7.55 -8.32 15.42
N TYR A 88 -6.38 -7.81 14.99
CA TYR A 88 -5.49 -7.02 15.82
C TYR A 88 -6.16 -5.74 16.37
N ARG A 89 -6.97 -5.05 15.55
CA ARG A 89 -7.65 -3.81 15.95
C ARG A 89 -8.78 -4.04 16.98
N ARG A 90 -9.24 -5.28 17.14
CA ARG A 90 -10.30 -5.65 18.09
C ARG A 90 -9.77 -6.07 19.46
N LEU A 91 -8.45 -6.26 19.60
CA LEU A 91 -7.76 -6.50 20.86
C LEU A 91 -7.51 -5.18 21.58
#